data_AF-A0A2W4L8Y1-F1
#
_entry.id   AF-A0A2W4L8Y1-F1
#
_cell.length_a   1.000
_cell.length_b   1.000
_cell.length_c   1.000
_cell.angle_alpha   90.00
_cell.angle_beta   90.00
_cell.angle_gamma   90.00
#
_symmetry.space_group_name_H-M   'P 1'
#
loop_
_entity.id
_entity.type
_entity.pdbx_description
1 polymer ?
#
loop_
_entity_poly.entity_id
_entity_poly.type
_entity_poly.pdbx_seq_one_letter_code
_entity_poly.pdbx_strand_id
1 'polypeptide(L)'
;IVGGPWASPVAGFLAPGDFPPVPAGGAGAPPPALPGVPPGGTRLDDILSEVERRLILAALERTGGVRTRAAELLGITFRSLRYRLKKHGLGGDDTEEESAEVGEAE
;
A
#
# COMPACT_ATOMS: atom_id res chain seq x y z
N ILE A 1 -46.19 -9.16 -31.02
CA ILE A 1 -45.70 -7.83 -31.43
C ILE A 1 -45.88 -6.89 -30.24
N VAL A 2 -44.83 -6.70 -29.44
CA VAL A 2 -44.59 -5.50 -28.62
C VAL A 2 -43.09 -5.25 -28.75
N GLY A 3 -42.72 -4.18 -29.45
CA GLY A 3 -41.34 -3.79 -29.70
C GLY A 3 -40.69 -3.18 -28.47
N GLY A 4 -39.46 -3.61 -28.17
CA GLY A 4 -38.65 -3.06 -27.08
C GLY A 4 -37.95 -1.74 -27.45
N PRO A 5 -37.48 -0.96 -26.46
CA PRO A 5 -36.72 0.25 -26.68
C PRO A 5 -35.24 0.07 -26.29
N TRP A 6 -34.55 -0.93 -26.86
CA TRP A 6 -33.08 -1.01 -26.75
C TRP A 6 -32.39 -0.41 -27.99
N ALA A 7 -33.04 0.54 -28.67
CA ALA A 7 -32.54 1.15 -29.90
C ALA A 7 -31.15 1.79 -29.72
N SER A 8 -30.14 0.96 -29.95
CA SER A 8 -29.02 1.16 -30.87
C SER A 8 -27.96 2.24 -30.53
N PRO A 9 -26.75 2.08 -31.11
CA PRO A 9 -25.49 2.34 -30.44
C PRO A 9 -25.01 3.76 -30.73
N VAL A 10 -24.52 4.46 -29.71
CA VAL A 10 -23.55 5.53 -29.96
C VAL A 10 -22.18 4.89 -30.13
N ALA A 11 -21.99 4.24 -31.28
CA ALA A 11 -20.67 4.09 -31.86
C ALA A 11 -20.21 5.49 -32.34
N GLY A 12 -20.01 6.39 -31.38
CA GLY A 12 -19.30 7.65 -31.59
C GLY A 12 -17.83 7.29 -31.66
N PHE A 13 -17.29 7.28 -32.87
CA PHE A 13 -15.85 7.29 -33.08
C PHE A 13 -15.29 8.49 -32.32
N LEU A 14 -14.58 8.26 -31.20
CA LEU A 14 -13.78 9.31 -30.57
C LEU A 14 -12.77 9.75 -31.63
N ALA A 15 -13.04 10.90 -32.26
CA ALA A 15 -12.06 11.49 -33.14
C ALA A 15 -10.82 11.83 -32.29
N PRO A 16 -9.59 11.71 -32.82
CA PRO A 16 -8.37 12.09 -32.10
C PRO A 16 -8.34 13.52 -31.53
N GLY A 17 -9.32 14.38 -31.88
CA GLY A 17 -9.49 15.74 -31.37
C GLY A 17 -10.64 15.93 -30.36
N ASP A 18 -11.39 14.89 -29.99
CA ASP A 18 -12.51 14.98 -29.02
C ASP A 18 -12.03 14.94 -27.55
N PHE A 19 -10.72 14.87 -27.33
CA PHE A 19 -10.17 14.91 -25.98
C PHE A 19 -10.25 16.33 -25.41
N PRO A 20 -10.73 16.51 -24.16
CA PRO A 20 -10.67 17.81 -23.51
C PRO A 20 -9.22 18.30 -23.47
N PRO A 21 -8.97 19.61 -23.61
CA PRO A 21 -7.62 20.15 -23.63
C PRO A 21 -6.92 19.78 -22.32
N VAL A 22 -5.93 18.88 -22.41
CA VAL A 22 -5.06 18.56 -21.28
C VAL A 22 -4.35 19.87 -20.93
N PRO A 23 -4.45 20.38 -19.69
CA PRO A 23 -3.75 21.61 -19.32
C PRO A 23 -2.27 21.44 -19.65
N ALA A 24 -1.72 22.34 -20.47
CA ALA A 24 -0.37 22.28 -21.03
C ALA A 24 0.77 22.32 -19.98
N GLY A 25 0.45 22.31 -18.68
CA GLY A 25 1.40 22.16 -17.57
C GLY A 25 1.40 20.77 -16.94
N GLY A 26 0.55 19.84 -17.39
CA GLY A 26 0.49 18.46 -16.94
C GLY A 26 1.18 17.52 -17.94
N ALA A 27 2.46 17.75 -18.26
CA ALA A 27 3.29 16.63 -18.69
C ALA A 27 3.25 15.65 -17.51
N GLY A 28 2.43 14.61 -17.62
CA GLY A 28 2.15 13.68 -16.54
C GLY A 28 3.45 13.35 -15.84
N ALA A 29 3.54 13.71 -14.56
CA ALA A 29 4.72 13.41 -13.78
C ALA A 29 5.05 11.94 -14.05
N PRO A 30 6.31 11.60 -14.40
CA PRO A 30 6.66 10.22 -14.68
C PRO A 30 6.12 9.38 -13.52
N PRO A 31 5.42 8.27 -13.79
CA PRO A 31 4.90 7.43 -12.73
C PRO A 31 6.04 7.17 -11.74
N PRO A 32 5.77 7.19 -10.42
CA PRO A 32 6.81 7.05 -9.41
C PRO A 32 7.69 5.86 -9.81
N ALA A 33 8.97 6.14 -10.06
CA ALA A 33 9.87 5.16 -10.62
C ALA A 33 10.00 4.01 -9.62
N LEU A 34 9.42 2.86 -9.94
CA LEU A 34 9.59 1.66 -9.15
C LEU A 34 11.03 1.17 -9.35
N PRO A 35 11.71 0.70 -8.29
CA PRO A 35 13.01 0.07 -8.45
C PRO A 35 12.88 -1.13 -9.40
N GLY A 36 13.63 -1.09 -10.50
CA GLY A 36 13.67 -2.18 -11.48
C GLY A 36 14.37 -3.41 -10.92
N VAL A 37 14.02 -4.59 -11.45
CA VAL A 37 14.71 -5.84 -11.09
C VAL A 37 16.04 -5.90 -11.86
N PRO A 38 17.19 -5.98 -11.20
CA PRO A 38 18.48 -6.08 -11.86
C PRO A 38 18.62 -7.43 -12.58
N PRO A 39 19.47 -7.52 -13.61
CA PRO A 39 19.65 -8.76 -14.40
C PRO A 39 20.17 -9.94 -13.57
N GLY A 40 20.80 -9.69 -12.42
CA GLY A 40 21.26 -10.71 -11.47
C GLY A 40 20.18 -11.22 -10.50
N GLY A 41 18.95 -10.70 -10.58
CA GLY A 41 17.86 -11.03 -9.66
C GLY A 41 17.94 -10.28 -8.32
N THR A 42 16.84 -10.31 -7.57
CA THR A 42 16.71 -9.69 -6.24
C THR A 42 15.91 -10.58 -5.30
N ARG A 43 16.23 -10.49 -4.00
CA ARG A 43 15.43 -11.09 -2.94
C ARG A 43 14.27 -10.15 -2.59
N LEU A 44 13.09 -10.45 -3.12
CA LEU A 44 11.91 -9.59 -2.98
C LEU A 44 11.54 -9.36 -1.52
N ASP A 45 11.59 -10.43 -0.71
CA ASP A 45 11.24 -10.36 0.72
C ASP A 45 12.10 -9.35 1.49
N ASP A 46 13.39 -9.27 1.17
CA ASP A 46 14.32 -8.34 1.83
C ASP A 46 13.97 -6.88 1.48
N ILE A 47 13.63 -6.61 0.21
CA ILE A 47 13.21 -5.28 -0.25
C ILE A 47 11.90 -4.87 0.42
N LEU A 48 10.90 -5.77 0.44
CA LEU A 48 9.61 -5.49 1.06
C LEU A 48 9.76 -5.27 2.57
N SER A 49 10.61 -6.06 3.23
CA SER A 49 10.92 -5.92 4.65
C SER A 49 11.53 -4.54 4.96
N GLU A 50 12.49 -4.09 4.15
CA GLU A 50 13.12 -2.79 4.33
C GLU A 50 12.16 -1.62 4.05
N VAL A 51 11.35 -1.72 3.00
CA VAL A 51 10.31 -0.72 2.70
C VAL A 51 9.30 -0.64 3.84
N GLU A 52 8.83 -1.78 4.34
CA GLU A 52 7.91 -1.86 5.47
C GLU A 52 8.50 -1.20 6.72
N ARG A 53 9.76 -1.54 7.07
CA ARG A 53 10.48 -0.93 8.21
C ARG A 53 10.54 0.59 8.09
N ARG A 54 10.91 1.12 6.92
CA ARG A 54 11.01 2.57 6.69
C ARG A 54 9.67 3.27 6.82
N LEU A 55 8.60 2.68 6.29
CA LEU A 55 7.25 3.25 6.38
C LEU A 55 6.76 3.31 7.82
N ILE A 56 7.02 2.27 8.61
CA ILE A 56 6.67 2.24 10.04
C ILE A 56 7.41 3.34 10.81
N LEU A 57 8.72 3.48 10.59
CA LEU A 57 9.52 4.53 11.21
C LEU A 57 9.02 5.93 10.82
N ALA A 58 8.80 6.17 9.53
CA ALA A 58 8.28 7.44 9.05
C ALA A 58 6.88 7.77 9.60
N ALA A 59 6.02 6.76 9.78
CA ALA A 59 4.71 6.94 10.40
C ALA A 59 4.84 7.29 11.90
N LEU A 60 5.72 6.61 12.63
CA LEU A 60 5.99 6.92 14.03
C LEU A 60 6.57 8.32 14.21
N GLU A 61 7.52 8.73 13.36
CA GLU A 61 8.09 10.07 13.39
C GLU A 61 7.01 11.14 13.16
N ARG A 62 6.15 10.94 12.15
CA ARG A 62 5.04 11.87 11.83
C ARG A 62 4.02 11.98 12.95
N THR A 63 3.83 10.93 13.75
CA THR A 63 2.85 10.91 14.85
C THR A 63 3.47 11.19 16.21
N GLY A 64 4.77 11.49 16.28
CA GLY A 64 5.48 11.72 17.54
C GLY A 64 5.56 10.48 18.44
N GLY A 65 5.63 9.28 17.84
CA GLY A 65 5.72 8.00 18.54
C GLY A 65 4.37 7.40 18.96
N VAL A 66 3.25 8.05 18.63
CA VAL A 66 1.92 7.53 18.95
C VAL A 66 1.57 6.36 18.01
N ARG A 67 1.73 5.12 18.52
CA ARG A 67 1.55 3.88 17.76
C ARG A 67 0.13 3.73 17.16
N THR A 68 -0.92 4.13 17.88
CA THR A 68 -2.31 4.07 17.37
C THR A 68 -2.50 4.95 16.13
N ARG A 69 -2.04 6.21 16.19
CA ARG A 69 -2.09 7.13 15.06
C ARG A 69 -1.19 6.69 13.91
N ALA A 70 -0.05 6.04 14.20
CA ALA A 70 0.82 5.51 13.15
C ALA A 70 0.13 4.37 12.37
N ALA A 71 -0.62 3.51 13.07
CA ALA A 71 -1.42 2.46 12.43
C ALA A 71 -2.51 3.05 11.53
N GLU A 72 -3.21 4.07 12.01
CA GLU A 72 -4.22 4.82 11.24
C GLU A 72 -3.60 5.47 9.99
N LEU A 73 -2.43 6.11 10.13
CA LEU A 73 -1.72 6.76 9.03
C LEU A 73 -1.28 5.75 7.95
N LEU A 74 -0.88 4.55 8.37
CA LEU A 74 -0.52 3.45 7.47
C LEU A 74 -1.74 2.67 6.93
N GLY A 75 -2.95 2.95 7.42
CA GLY A 75 -4.16 2.24 7.00
C GLY A 75 -4.22 0.77 7.43
N ILE A 76 -3.53 0.40 8.52
CA ILE A 76 -3.52 -0.97 9.05
C ILE A 76 -4.11 -1.02 10.46
N THR A 77 -4.54 -2.20 10.89
CA THR A 77 -5.02 -2.37 12.28
C THR A 77 -3.87 -2.22 13.28
N PHE A 78 -4.17 -1.77 14.49
CA PHE A 78 -3.18 -1.61 15.56
C PHE A 78 -2.43 -2.93 15.89
N ARG A 79 -3.16 -4.06 15.88
CA ARG A 79 -2.57 -5.40 16.07
C ARG A 79 -1.52 -5.72 15.00
N SER A 80 -1.84 -5.40 13.75
CA SER A 80 -0.96 -5.54 12.59
C SER A 80 0.32 -4.73 12.75
N LEU A 81 0.21 -3.48 13.25
CA LEU A 81 1.36 -2.63 13.54
C LEU A 81 2.23 -3.24 14.65
N ARG A 82 1.64 -3.70 15.76
CA ARG A 82 2.36 -4.33 16.87
C ARG A 82 3.21 -5.52 16.39
N TYR A 83 2.66 -6.40 15.57
CA TYR A 83 3.42 -7.54 15.03
C TYR A 83 4.60 -7.09 14.16
N ARG A 84 4.41 -6.07 13.33
CA ARG A 84 5.49 -5.54 12.50
C ARG A 84 6.58 -4.85 13.33
N LEU A 85 6.20 -4.12 14.38
CA LEU A 85 7.16 -3.54 15.32
C LEU A 85 8.01 -4.61 15.98
N LYS A 86 7.41 -5.73 16.42
CA LYS A 86 8.15 -6.86 16.97
C LYS A 86 9.07 -7.51 15.94
N LYS A 87 8.57 -7.75 14.72
CA LYS A 87 9.35 -8.34 13.61
C LYS A 87 10.61 -7.53 13.29
N HIS A 88 10.51 -6.20 13.30
CA HIS A 88 11.60 -5.30 12.94
C HIS A 88 12.44 -4.83 14.14
N GLY A 89 12.16 -5.30 15.36
CA GLY A 89 12.86 -4.88 16.58
C GLY A 89 12.61 -3.42 16.95
N LEU A 90 11.48 -2.86 16.55
CA LEU A 90 11.10 -1.44 16.75
C LEU A 90 10.14 -1.23 17.94
N GLY A 91 9.69 -2.30 18.60
CA GLY A 91 8.92 -2.22 19.83
C GLY A 91 9.87 -2.13 21.02
N GLY A 92 10.09 -0.92 21.55
CA GLY A 92 10.85 -0.76 22.80
C GLY A 92 10.15 -1.51 23.93
N ASP A 93 10.89 -2.44 24.57
CA ASP A 93 10.75 -3.14 25.85
C ASP A 93 9.37 -3.49 26.44
N ASP A 94 8.26 -3.29 25.73
CA ASP A 94 6.93 -3.82 26.09
C ASP A 94 6.81 -5.32 25.73
N THR A 95 7.93 -6.03 25.70
CA THR A 95 8.02 -7.47 25.40
C THR A 95 8.15 -8.23 26.71
N GLU A 96 7.14 -8.13 27.56
CA GLU A 96 6.85 -9.18 28.53
C GLU A 96 5.59 -9.91 28.06
N GLU A 97 5.81 -11.19 27.73
CA GLU A 97 4.86 -12.28 27.84
C GLU A 97 3.61 -12.24 26.94
N GLU A 98 3.75 -12.80 25.74
CA GLU A 98 2.73 -13.71 25.20
C GLU A 98 3.43 -14.79 24.36
N SER A 99 4.25 -15.57 25.08
CA SER A 99 4.74 -16.89 24.68
C SER A 99 4.27 -17.87 25.75
N ALA A 100 2.95 -18.01 25.92
CA ALA A 100 2.37 -18.99 26.83
C ALA A 100 0.94 -19.34 26.40
N GLU A 101 0.77 -19.89 25.19
CA GLU A 101 -0.24 -20.93 24.90
C GLU A 101 -0.08 -21.39 23.45
N VAL A 102 0.82 -22.34 23.23
CA VAL A 102 0.53 -23.39 22.26
C VAL A 102 0.40 -24.64 23.11
N GLY A 103 -0.85 -24.93 23.49
CA GLY A 103 -1.20 -26.20 24.11
C GLY A 103 -0.79 -27.33 23.18
N GLU A 104 0.22 -28.07 23.60
CA GLU A 104 0.38 -29.48 23.25
C GLU A 104 -0.81 -30.25 23.83
N ALA A 105 -1.75 -30.62 22.95
CA ALA A 105 -2.71 -31.72 23.08
C ALA A 105 -3.41 -31.79 21.70
N GLU A 106 -3.48 -32.90 20.97
CA GLU A 106 -3.18 -34.32 21.17
C GLU A 106 -3.07 -34.92 19.74
#